data_AF-V4HR75-F1
#
_entry.id   AF-V4HR75-F1
#
_cell.length_a   1.000
_cell.length_b   1.000
_cell.length_c   1.000
_cell.angle_alpha   90.00
_cell.angle_beta   90.00
_cell.angle_gamma   90.00
#
_symmetry.space_group_name_H-M   'P 1'
#
loop_
_entity.id
_entity.type
_entity.pdbx_description
1 polymer ?
#
loop_
_entity_poly.entity_id
_entity_poly.type
_entity_poly.pdbx_seq_one_letter_code
_entity_poly.pdbx_strand_id
1 'polypeptide(L)'
;MNTHLNNVILYGINGVTDLLYNNLDGDNIIATTDGSGAFEEQPVLSLEQLTQHRDRNVIICSIFVDDIVASLLSIGFHIEQIFFFHMVNNQIESACDFLISPCQKEDILYAIYDLGSSIATFDATNFAVLAEAKRIELGKKHIHFIVVPKRNFQQSIRLHAVHAEDDVNWRVNHILNPLFQCIKSTTGISYLNAREELSGILGESAHVFPSNFSLQHTQPQMGYPEIIAQTQKGVDVAHLEAPATAKRLVDNYIQHHCADKQIITITMREYNMHEQRNSSADGWSKFLAELDTDKYYPIIIRDTYQATTPIAESLSHIEQFPLASMDLTVRVALYQRAFLNFSIPTGPAYMFYFIKPCPSIVFRTFNEEHFSTSKVTVEKGGFFFEQQPEFRHHDNQRVFWGEENYENITAAFNAFEKDFVHD
;
A
#
# COMPACT_ATOMS: atom_id res chain seq x y z
N MET A 1 7.71 -32.51 -3.36
CA MET A 1 6.97 -33.55 -2.61
C MET A 1 7.92 -34.21 -1.62
N ASN A 2 8.29 -33.54 -0.53
CA ASN A 2 9.25 -34.06 0.46
C ASN A 2 8.63 -34.13 1.87
N THR A 3 7.35 -34.50 1.93
CA THR A 3 6.65 -34.87 3.16
C THR A 3 6.28 -36.34 3.01
N HIS A 4 6.85 -37.21 3.86
CA HIS A 4 6.48 -38.62 3.95
C HIS A 4 5.09 -38.74 4.59
N LEU A 5 4.05 -38.36 3.84
CA LEU A 5 2.66 -38.55 4.22
C LEU A 5 2.21 -39.91 3.66
N ASN A 6 2.10 -40.91 4.53
CA ASN A 6 1.57 -42.23 4.20
C ASN A 6 0.25 -42.44 4.93
N ASN A 7 -0.65 -43.26 4.36
CA ASN A 7 -1.95 -43.61 4.93
C ASN A 7 -2.82 -42.38 5.23
N VAL A 8 -3.00 -41.52 4.23
CA VAL A 8 -3.76 -40.27 4.36
C VAL A 8 -5.23 -40.46 4.06
N ILE A 9 -6.03 -39.49 4.47
CA ILE A 9 -7.40 -39.29 4.00
C ILE A 9 -7.36 -38.24 2.89
N LEU A 10 -7.76 -38.59 1.67
CA LEU A 10 -7.98 -37.64 0.59
C LEU A 10 -9.42 -37.15 0.64
N TYR A 11 -9.61 -35.88 1.00
CA TYR A 11 -10.92 -35.29 1.21
C TYR A 11 -11.38 -34.50 -0.03
N GLY A 12 -12.38 -35.02 -0.73
CA GLY A 12 -12.89 -34.52 -2.01
C GLY A 12 -12.61 -35.50 -3.15
N ILE A 13 -13.43 -35.48 -4.20
CA ILE A 13 -13.30 -36.34 -5.39
C ILE A 13 -13.22 -35.45 -6.63
N ASN A 14 -12.01 -35.31 -7.18
CA ASN A 14 -11.75 -34.63 -8.46
C ASN A 14 -10.36 -35.03 -9.00
N GLY A 15 -9.90 -34.36 -10.05
CA GLY A 15 -8.59 -34.66 -10.66
C GLY A 15 -7.38 -34.50 -9.74
N VAL A 16 -7.46 -33.71 -8.66
CA VAL A 16 -6.41 -33.66 -7.62
C VAL A 16 -6.41 -34.94 -6.80
N THR A 17 -7.59 -35.47 -6.48
CA THR A 17 -7.73 -36.77 -5.80
C THR A 17 -7.09 -37.87 -6.64
N ASP A 18 -7.39 -37.93 -7.94
CA ASP A 18 -6.77 -38.88 -8.87
C ASP A 18 -5.25 -38.74 -8.88
N LEU A 19 -4.76 -37.50 -9.01
CA LEU A 19 -3.33 -37.21 -9.01
C LEU A 19 -2.66 -37.69 -7.72
N LEU A 20 -3.20 -37.33 -6.55
CA LEU A 20 -2.59 -37.64 -5.27
C LEU A 20 -2.70 -39.13 -4.93
N TYR A 21 -3.83 -39.76 -5.22
CA TYR A 21 -4.03 -41.20 -4.98
C TYR A 21 -3.01 -42.05 -5.74
N ASN A 22 -2.70 -41.67 -6.98
CA ASN A 22 -1.73 -42.38 -7.82
C ASN A 22 -0.25 -42.10 -7.45
N ASN A 23 0.03 -41.07 -6.65
CA ASN A 23 1.39 -40.63 -6.34
C ASN A 23 1.77 -40.74 -4.86
N LEU A 24 0.81 -41.02 -3.97
CA LEU A 24 1.04 -41.20 -2.55
C LEU A 24 1.01 -42.69 -2.20
N ASP A 25 2.04 -43.16 -1.48
CA ASP A 25 2.11 -44.52 -1.00
C ASP A 25 1.20 -44.75 0.22
N GLY A 26 0.68 -45.97 0.34
CA GLY A 26 -0.05 -46.45 1.51
C GLY A 26 -1.53 -46.73 1.27
N ASP A 27 -2.22 -47.08 2.36
CA ASP A 27 -3.64 -47.38 2.35
C ASP A 27 -4.43 -46.07 2.42
N ASN A 28 -4.52 -45.33 1.32
CA ASN A 28 -5.20 -44.03 1.31
C ASN A 28 -6.72 -44.20 1.33
N ILE A 29 -7.41 -43.43 2.16
CA ILE A 29 -8.89 -43.44 2.27
C ILE A 29 -9.45 -42.23 1.53
N ILE A 30 -10.57 -42.41 0.84
CA ILE A 30 -11.30 -41.33 0.17
C ILE A 30 -12.49 -40.91 1.02
N ALA A 31 -12.67 -39.60 1.19
CA ALA A 31 -13.77 -39.06 1.95
C ALA A 31 -14.42 -37.83 1.30
N THR A 32 -15.70 -37.64 1.55
CA THR A 32 -16.46 -36.44 1.21
C THR A 32 -17.35 -36.06 2.39
N THR A 33 -17.98 -34.87 2.35
CA THR A 33 -18.83 -34.40 3.45
C THR A 33 -20.00 -35.34 3.73
N ASP A 34 -20.66 -35.82 2.68
CA ASP A 34 -21.83 -36.70 2.77
C ASP A 34 -21.51 -38.19 2.60
N GLY A 35 -20.27 -38.54 2.24
CA GLY A 35 -19.87 -39.91 1.93
C GLY A 35 -20.51 -40.44 0.64
N SER A 36 -21.03 -39.56 -0.21
CA SER A 36 -21.62 -39.98 -1.48
C SER A 36 -20.57 -40.24 -2.55
N GLY A 37 -20.86 -41.20 -3.43
CA GLY A 37 -20.02 -41.59 -4.56
C GLY A 37 -19.19 -42.86 -4.33
N ALA A 38 -18.33 -43.13 -5.31
CA ALA A 38 -17.34 -44.21 -5.27
C ALA A 38 -16.07 -43.71 -5.96
N PHE A 39 -14.92 -44.16 -5.50
CA PHE A 39 -13.62 -43.84 -6.10
C PHE A 39 -12.84 -45.15 -6.26
N GLU A 40 -12.49 -45.51 -7.50
CA GLU A 40 -11.80 -46.78 -7.83
C GLU A 40 -12.36 -48.01 -7.09
N GLU A 41 -13.70 -48.15 -7.10
CA GLU A 41 -14.45 -49.24 -6.42
C GLU A 41 -14.38 -49.23 -4.88
N GLN A 42 -13.65 -48.28 -4.27
CA GLN A 42 -13.60 -48.07 -2.83
C GLN A 42 -14.81 -47.23 -2.35
N PRO A 43 -15.38 -47.56 -1.18
CA PRO A 43 -16.41 -46.73 -0.56
C PRO A 43 -15.82 -45.40 -0.13
N VAL A 44 -16.55 -44.33 -0.41
CA VAL A 44 -16.22 -42.97 0.02
C VAL A 44 -16.78 -42.78 1.44
N LEU A 45 -15.92 -42.39 2.39
CA LEU A 45 -16.37 -42.14 3.76
C LEU A 45 -17.02 -40.77 3.89
N SER A 46 -18.06 -40.67 4.72
CA SER A 46 -18.62 -39.40 5.15
C SER A 46 -17.78 -38.74 6.23
N LEU A 47 -17.99 -37.43 6.44
CA LEU A 47 -17.37 -36.69 7.54
C LEU A 47 -17.60 -37.37 8.91
N GLU A 48 -18.81 -37.87 9.16
CA GLU A 48 -19.14 -38.57 10.40
C GLU A 48 -18.32 -39.87 10.57
N GLN A 49 -18.14 -40.62 9.49
CA GLN A 49 -17.35 -41.86 9.48
C GLN A 49 -15.86 -41.60 9.74
N LEU A 50 -15.33 -40.42 9.39
CA LEU A 50 -13.93 -40.05 9.67
C LEU A 50 -13.59 -39.96 11.16
N THR A 51 -14.57 -39.90 12.05
CA THR A 51 -14.32 -39.94 13.51
C THR A 51 -13.55 -41.18 13.96
N GLN A 52 -13.63 -42.28 13.18
CA GLN A 52 -12.92 -43.54 13.43
C GLN A 52 -11.47 -43.55 12.89
N HIS A 53 -11.06 -42.50 12.18
CA HIS A 53 -9.77 -42.42 11.47
C HIS A 53 -8.95 -41.17 11.84
N ARG A 54 -9.13 -40.64 13.06
CA ARG A 54 -8.43 -39.43 13.55
C ARG A 54 -6.92 -39.62 13.76
N ASP A 55 -6.43 -40.84 13.64
CA ASP A 55 -5.00 -41.18 13.67
C ASP A 55 -4.27 -40.81 12.35
N ARG A 56 -5.02 -40.43 11.31
CA ARG A 56 -4.49 -40.13 9.97
C ARG A 56 -4.43 -38.64 9.68
N ASN A 57 -3.51 -38.27 8.79
CA ASN A 57 -3.49 -36.93 8.20
C ASN A 57 -4.55 -36.82 7.11
N VAL A 58 -5.10 -35.62 6.92
CA VAL A 58 -6.09 -35.32 5.89
C VAL A 58 -5.46 -34.41 4.85
N ILE A 59 -5.62 -34.72 3.57
CA ILE A 59 -5.29 -33.83 2.46
C ILE A 59 -6.59 -33.39 1.78
N ILE A 60 -6.94 -32.13 1.92
CA ILE A 60 -8.10 -31.53 1.28
C ILE A 60 -7.78 -31.33 -0.20
N CYS A 61 -8.51 -32.04 -1.04
CA CYS A 61 -8.42 -32.01 -2.50
C CYS A 61 -9.45 -31.03 -3.11
N SER A 62 -10.02 -30.13 -2.30
CA SER A 62 -11.09 -29.21 -2.68
C SER A 62 -10.65 -27.75 -2.53
N ILE A 63 -11.28 -26.85 -3.29
CA ILE A 63 -11.10 -25.41 -3.12
C ILE A 63 -11.78 -24.86 -1.87
N PHE A 64 -12.73 -25.61 -1.28
CA PHE A 64 -13.47 -25.23 -0.07
C PHE A 64 -12.67 -25.57 1.21
N VAL A 65 -11.40 -25.18 1.26
CA VAL A 65 -10.46 -25.56 2.34
C VAL A 65 -11.00 -25.12 3.70
N ASP A 66 -11.45 -23.88 3.84
CA ASP A 66 -11.87 -23.30 5.13
C ASP A 66 -13.06 -24.05 5.74
N ASP A 67 -14.11 -24.30 4.95
CA ASP A 67 -15.32 -25.00 5.40
C ASP A 67 -15.00 -26.45 5.79
N ILE A 68 -14.09 -27.09 5.05
CA ILE A 68 -13.68 -28.47 5.31
C ILE A 68 -12.78 -28.54 6.55
N VAL A 69 -11.83 -27.61 6.71
CA VAL A 69 -11.02 -27.48 7.93
C VAL A 69 -11.95 -27.30 9.13
N ALA A 70 -12.91 -26.36 9.08
CA ALA A 70 -13.86 -26.14 10.17
C ALA A 70 -14.66 -27.41 10.49
N SER A 71 -15.11 -28.13 9.46
CA SER A 71 -15.83 -29.40 9.59
C SER A 71 -14.97 -30.49 10.25
N LEU A 72 -13.72 -30.65 9.82
CA LEU A 72 -12.78 -31.62 10.39
C LEU A 72 -12.41 -31.30 11.85
N LEU A 73 -12.18 -30.03 12.17
CA LEU A 73 -11.95 -29.57 13.54
C LEU A 73 -13.18 -29.85 14.43
N SER A 74 -14.40 -29.64 13.91
CA SER A 74 -15.65 -29.89 14.65
C SER A 74 -15.83 -31.37 15.04
N ILE A 75 -15.26 -32.28 14.25
CA ILE A 75 -15.27 -33.72 14.54
C ILE A 75 -13.96 -34.20 15.18
N GLY A 76 -13.12 -33.30 15.69
CA GLY A 76 -12.00 -33.61 16.57
C GLY A 76 -10.66 -33.92 15.89
N PHE A 77 -10.44 -33.54 14.63
CA PHE A 77 -9.09 -33.50 14.06
C PHE A 77 -8.30 -32.32 14.66
N HIS A 78 -6.98 -32.47 14.74
CA HIS A 78 -6.06 -31.38 15.08
C HIS A 78 -5.61 -30.65 13.82
N ILE A 79 -5.38 -29.34 13.90
CA ILE A 79 -5.03 -28.53 12.72
C ILE A 79 -3.70 -28.96 12.09
N GLU A 80 -2.78 -29.48 12.90
CA GLU A 80 -1.48 -30.02 12.49
C GLU A 80 -1.60 -31.30 11.63
N GLN A 81 -2.77 -31.94 11.63
CA GLN A 81 -3.07 -33.13 10.82
C GLN A 81 -3.72 -32.77 9.49
N ILE A 82 -4.10 -31.51 9.28
CA ILE A 82 -4.89 -31.08 8.11
C ILE A 82 -3.95 -30.38 7.13
N PHE A 83 -3.95 -30.90 5.91
CA PHE A 83 -3.22 -30.40 4.77
C PHE A 83 -4.21 -30.10 3.65
N PHE A 84 -3.78 -29.33 2.65
CA PHE A 84 -4.55 -29.10 1.44
C PHE A 84 -3.62 -29.05 0.23
N PHE A 85 -4.17 -29.35 -0.95
CA PHE A 85 -3.43 -29.20 -2.19
C PHE A 85 -3.52 -27.75 -2.68
N HIS A 86 -2.43 -27.00 -2.54
CA HIS A 86 -2.34 -25.61 -2.95
C HIS A 86 -2.19 -25.50 -4.47
N MET A 87 -3.31 -25.33 -5.18
CA MET A 87 -3.38 -25.33 -6.65
C MET A 87 -2.38 -24.38 -7.32
N VAL A 88 -2.15 -23.19 -6.75
CA VAL A 88 -1.21 -22.20 -7.34
C VAL A 88 0.25 -22.65 -7.25
N ASN A 89 0.61 -23.35 -6.18
CA ASN A 89 1.99 -23.80 -5.93
C ASN A 89 2.22 -25.23 -6.42
N ASN A 90 1.14 -25.94 -6.79
CA ASN A 90 1.13 -27.34 -7.19
C ASN A 90 1.77 -28.26 -6.13
N GLN A 91 1.48 -28.01 -4.85
CA GLN A 91 2.09 -28.67 -3.70
C GLN A 91 1.06 -28.93 -2.59
N ILE A 92 1.34 -29.92 -1.74
CA ILE A 92 0.59 -30.17 -0.50
C ILE A 92 1.16 -29.26 0.58
N GLU A 93 0.31 -28.48 1.24
CA GLU A 93 0.69 -27.54 2.28
C GLU A 93 -0.12 -27.76 3.56
N SER A 94 0.47 -27.43 4.70
CA SER A 94 -0.15 -27.57 6.02
C SER A 94 -1.19 -26.46 6.23
N ALA A 95 -2.41 -26.80 6.65
CA ALA A 95 -3.42 -25.80 6.97
C ALA A 95 -3.00 -24.92 8.17
N CYS A 96 -2.16 -25.46 9.06
CA CYS A 96 -1.62 -24.72 10.21
C CYS A 96 -0.78 -23.51 9.77
N ASP A 97 -0.02 -23.64 8.67
CA ASP A 97 0.86 -22.59 8.16
C ASP A 97 0.07 -21.42 7.52
N PHE A 98 -1.23 -21.62 7.27
CA PHE A 98 -2.15 -20.67 6.65
C PHE A 98 -3.16 -20.05 7.63
N LEU A 99 -3.05 -20.34 8.93
CA LEU A 99 -3.93 -19.76 9.93
C LEU A 99 -3.76 -18.24 10.04
N ILE A 100 -4.86 -17.53 9.87
CA ILE A 100 -4.93 -16.09 10.11
C ILE A 100 -5.46 -15.87 11.53
N SER A 101 -4.70 -15.12 12.34
CA SER A 101 -5.16 -14.77 13.69
C SER A 101 -6.44 -13.93 13.62
N PRO A 102 -7.47 -14.24 14.43
CA PRO A 102 -8.71 -13.46 14.42
C PRO A 102 -8.44 -12.04 14.93
N CYS A 103 -8.98 -11.05 14.23
CA CYS A 103 -8.91 -9.64 14.62
C CYS A 103 -10.02 -9.33 15.63
N GLN A 104 -9.66 -8.87 16.82
CA GLN A 104 -10.60 -8.47 17.88
C GLN A 104 -10.87 -6.97 17.82
N LYS A 105 -12.09 -6.52 18.12
CA LYS A 105 -12.47 -5.10 18.01
C LYS A 105 -11.64 -4.21 18.94
N GLU A 106 -11.26 -4.73 20.10
CA GLU A 106 -10.48 -4.04 21.12
C GLU A 106 -9.04 -3.78 20.68
N ASP A 107 -8.55 -4.55 19.68
CA ASP A 107 -7.22 -4.43 19.10
C ASP A 107 -7.17 -3.43 17.92
N ILE A 108 -8.31 -2.82 17.54
CA ILE A 108 -8.43 -1.93 16.39
C ILE A 108 -8.49 -0.46 16.81
N LEU A 109 -7.69 0.39 16.15
CA LEU A 109 -7.93 1.83 16.06
C LEU A 109 -8.78 2.15 14.83
N TYR A 110 -9.90 2.84 14.99
CA TYR A 110 -10.72 3.33 13.88
C TYR A 110 -10.28 4.75 13.51
N ALA A 111 -9.64 4.91 12.35
CA ALA A 111 -9.14 6.19 11.87
C ALA A 111 -10.12 6.80 10.85
N ILE A 112 -10.79 7.87 11.24
CA ILE A 112 -11.88 8.49 10.48
C ILE A 112 -11.36 9.65 9.64
N TYR A 113 -11.32 9.45 8.33
CA TYR A 113 -10.97 10.45 7.34
C TYR A 113 -12.22 11.20 6.86
N ASP A 114 -12.35 12.46 7.23
CA ASP A 114 -13.54 13.26 6.98
C ASP A 114 -13.42 14.09 5.69
N LEU A 115 -14.17 13.72 4.64
CA LEU A 115 -14.18 14.46 3.35
C LEU A 115 -14.84 15.85 3.43
N GLY A 116 -15.50 16.16 4.55
CA GLY A 116 -16.03 17.48 4.89
C GLY A 116 -14.97 18.46 5.40
N SER A 117 -13.88 17.96 6.00
CA SER A 117 -12.74 18.80 6.40
C SER A 117 -11.53 18.65 5.49
N SER A 118 -11.38 17.50 4.83
CA SER A 118 -10.20 17.13 4.04
C SER A 118 -10.61 16.75 2.62
N ILE A 119 -9.73 17.01 1.65
CA ILE A 119 -9.97 16.68 0.24
C ILE A 119 -9.31 15.33 -0.05
N ALA A 120 -9.88 14.52 -0.94
CA ALA A 120 -9.27 13.27 -1.40
C ALA A 120 -7.99 13.52 -2.24
N THR A 121 -6.91 13.96 -1.58
CA THR A 121 -5.60 14.26 -2.16
C THR A 121 -4.51 13.50 -1.41
N PHE A 122 -3.26 13.63 -1.87
CA PHE A 122 -2.09 13.07 -1.20
C PHE A 122 -1.81 13.68 0.18
N ASP A 123 -2.46 14.80 0.55
CA ASP A 123 -2.34 15.35 1.91
C ASP A 123 -2.91 14.40 2.98
N ALA A 124 -3.74 13.43 2.57
CA ALA A 124 -4.14 12.31 3.40
C ALA A 124 -2.97 11.50 3.96
N THR A 125 -1.76 11.66 3.41
CA THR A 125 -0.53 11.05 3.94
C THR A 125 -0.29 11.46 5.37
N ASN A 126 -0.46 12.75 5.68
CA ASN A 126 -0.29 13.27 7.05
C ASN A 126 -1.26 12.58 8.01
N PHE A 127 -2.53 12.44 7.60
CA PHE A 127 -3.52 11.75 8.38
C PHE A 127 -3.16 10.28 8.62
N ALA A 128 -2.76 9.55 7.57
CA ALA A 128 -2.44 8.13 7.64
C ALA A 128 -1.30 7.84 8.63
N VAL A 129 -0.21 8.60 8.54
CA VAL A 129 0.96 8.39 9.41
C VAL A 129 0.71 8.85 10.86
N LEU A 130 -0.09 9.90 11.07
CA LEU A 130 -0.49 10.32 12.41
C LEU A 130 -1.45 9.32 13.05
N ALA A 131 -2.34 8.73 12.26
CA ALA A 131 -3.22 7.67 12.73
C ALA A 131 -2.42 6.43 13.16
N GLU A 132 -1.39 6.06 12.39
CA GLU A 132 -0.50 4.96 12.73
C GLU A 132 0.33 5.25 13.99
N ALA A 133 0.89 6.46 14.11
CA ALA A 133 1.55 6.90 15.33
C ALA A 133 0.60 6.80 16.55
N LYS A 134 -0.67 7.19 16.38
CA LYS A 134 -1.68 7.05 17.45
C LYS A 134 -2.01 5.60 17.77
N ARG A 135 -2.07 4.71 16.77
CA ARG A 135 -2.30 3.27 16.97
C ARG A 135 -1.20 2.69 17.86
N ILE A 136 0.06 3.02 17.56
CA ILE A 136 1.23 2.61 18.33
C ILE A 136 1.15 3.16 19.76
N GLU A 137 0.85 4.45 19.92
CA GLU A 137 0.69 5.10 21.24
C GLU A 137 -0.35 4.38 22.12
N LEU A 138 -1.45 3.91 21.52
CA LEU A 138 -2.54 3.22 22.21
C LEU A 138 -2.32 1.70 22.37
N GLY A 139 -1.20 1.15 21.88
CA GLY A 139 -0.91 -0.28 21.94
C GLY A 139 -1.88 -1.15 21.14
N LYS A 140 -2.55 -0.58 20.13
CA LYS A 140 -3.49 -1.32 19.26
C LYS A 140 -2.72 -2.13 18.23
N LYS A 141 -3.25 -3.25 17.76
CA LYS A 141 -2.57 -4.11 16.76
C LYS A 141 -2.89 -3.71 15.33
N HIS A 142 -4.09 -3.20 15.11
CA HIS A 142 -4.64 -2.94 13.78
C HIS A 142 -5.21 -1.53 13.67
N ILE A 143 -5.30 -1.04 12.43
CA ILE A 143 -6.02 0.18 12.08
C ILE A 143 -7.10 -0.14 11.03
N HIS A 144 -8.29 0.42 11.21
CA HIS A 144 -9.35 0.41 10.22
C HIS A 144 -9.60 1.85 9.79
N PHE A 145 -9.32 2.17 8.52
CA PHE A 145 -9.57 3.49 7.98
C PHE A 145 -11.03 3.63 7.52
N ILE A 146 -11.71 4.67 7.98
CA ILE A 146 -13.10 4.95 7.60
C ILE A 146 -13.15 6.31 6.91
N VAL A 147 -13.41 6.31 5.62
CA VAL A 147 -13.66 7.53 4.84
C VAL A 147 -15.14 7.89 4.96
N VAL A 148 -15.42 9.07 5.53
CA VAL A 148 -16.78 9.58 5.68
C VAL A 148 -17.05 10.71 4.68
N PRO A 149 -18.23 10.73 4.03
CA PRO A 149 -18.53 11.68 2.97
C PRO A 149 -18.71 13.10 3.51
N LYS A 150 -18.74 14.10 2.62
CA LYS A 150 -19.10 15.49 2.97
C LYS A 150 -20.46 15.55 3.65
N ARG A 151 -20.64 16.53 4.54
CA ARG A 151 -21.95 16.82 5.13
C ARG A 151 -22.90 17.37 4.09
N ASN A 152 -24.17 17.01 4.24
CA ASN A 152 -25.24 17.67 3.53
C ASN A 152 -25.48 19.03 4.20
N PHE A 153 -25.40 20.10 3.43
CA PHE A 153 -25.96 21.39 3.83
C PHE A 153 -27.49 21.27 3.69
N GLN A 154 -28.23 21.64 4.75
CA GLN A 154 -29.70 21.56 4.78
C GLN A 154 -30.28 20.21 4.29
N GLN A 155 -29.61 19.10 4.64
CA GLN A 155 -30.02 17.73 4.32
C GLN A 155 -30.13 17.36 2.82
N SER A 156 -29.83 18.26 1.88
CA SER A 156 -29.98 17.99 0.43
C SER A 156 -28.90 18.56 -0.49
N ILE A 157 -28.02 19.46 -0.01
CA ILE A 157 -27.04 20.14 -0.87
C ILE A 157 -25.61 19.73 -0.49
N ARG A 158 -24.84 19.22 -1.45
CA ARG A 158 -23.39 18.98 -1.33
C ARG A 158 -22.65 19.90 -2.29
N LEU A 159 -21.66 20.66 -1.78
CA LEU A 159 -20.80 21.50 -2.61
C LEU A 159 -19.42 20.87 -2.84
N HIS A 160 -19.11 20.69 -4.12
CA HIS A 160 -17.85 20.16 -4.62
C HIS A 160 -17.02 21.31 -5.20
N ALA A 161 -16.38 22.10 -4.33
CA ALA A 161 -15.71 23.34 -4.73
C ALA A 161 -14.36 23.16 -5.46
N VAL A 162 -13.76 21.96 -5.38
CA VAL A 162 -12.41 21.71 -5.92
C VAL A 162 -12.44 20.63 -7.01
N HIS A 163 -13.12 19.52 -6.75
CA HIS A 163 -13.21 18.37 -7.65
C HIS A 163 -14.68 17.95 -7.77
N ALA A 164 -15.12 17.62 -8.99
CA ALA A 164 -16.43 17.03 -9.25
C ALA A 164 -16.63 15.71 -8.47
N GLU A 165 -17.87 15.29 -8.28
CA GLU A 165 -18.19 14.13 -7.43
C GLU A 165 -17.58 12.82 -7.95
N ASP A 166 -17.60 12.60 -9.25
CA ASP A 166 -16.96 11.48 -9.93
C ASP A 166 -15.44 11.48 -9.73
N ASP A 167 -14.80 12.65 -9.86
CA ASP A 167 -13.36 12.81 -9.59
C ASP A 167 -13.02 12.56 -8.12
N VAL A 168 -13.88 13.00 -7.17
CA VAL A 168 -13.70 12.68 -5.75
C VAL A 168 -13.77 11.16 -5.52
N ASN A 169 -14.78 10.48 -6.06
CA ASN A 169 -14.91 9.03 -5.92
C ASN A 169 -13.72 8.30 -6.55
N TRP A 170 -13.26 8.76 -7.72
CA TRP A 170 -12.07 8.22 -8.37
C TRP A 170 -10.84 8.37 -7.47
N ARG A 171 -10.62 9.56 -6.89
CA ARG A 171 -9.51 9.84 -5.96
C ARG A 171 -9.59 9.06 -4.66
N VAL A 172 -10.79 8.83 -4.11
CA VAL A 172 -10.95 7.95 -2.94
C VAL A 172 -10.41 6.56 -3.29
N ASN A 173 -10.79 6.02 -4.44
CA ASN A 173 -10.41 4.66 -4.85
C ASN A 173 -8.94 4.53 -5.29
N HIS A 174 -8.34 5.56 -5.88
CA HIS A 174 -7.00 5.49 -6.49
C HIS A 174 -5.92 6.26 -5.72
N ILE A 175 -6.30 7.09 -4.74
CA ILE A 175 -5.37 7.81 -3.86
C ILE A 175 -5.58 7.38 -2.41
N LEU A 176 -6.75 7.61 -1.82
CA LEU A 176 -6.94 7.39 -0.39
C LEU A 176 -6.83 5.91 0.00
N ASN A 177 -7.62 5.05 -0.65
CA ASN A 177 -7.61 3.62 -0.36
C ASN A 177 -6.22 3.00 -0.50
N PRO A 178 -5.50 3.13 -1.63
CA PRO A 178 -4.17 2.55 -1.75
C PRO A 178 -3.14 3.21 -0.82
N LEU A 179 -3.27 4.50 -0.50
CA LEU A 179 -2.42 5.14 0.51
C LEU A 179 -2.62 4.50 1.90
N PHE A 180 -3.86 4.28 2.31
CA PHE A 180 -4.15 3.62 3.59
C PHE A 180 -3.73 2.15 3.60
N GLN A 181 -3.76 1.46 2.46
CA GLN A 181 -3.17 0.12 2.31
C GLN A 181 -1.66 0.10 2.48
N CYS A 182 -0.96 1.23 2.28
CA CYS A 182 0.47 1.33 2.54
C CYS A 182 0.81 1.43 4.04
N ILE A 183 -0.18 1.49 4.93
CA ILE A 183 0.05 1.34 6.37
C ILE A 183 -0.06 -0.15 6.71
N LYS A 184 1.05 -0.76 7.16
CA LYS A 184 1.15 -2.21 7.39
C LYS A 184 0.12 -2.77 8.38
N SER A 185 -0.30 -1.96 9.36
CA SER A 185 -1.27 -2.35 10.39
C SER A 185 -2.72 -2.31 9.89
N THR A 186 -2.97 -1.88 8.64
CA THR A 186 -4.32 -1.75 8.08
C THR A 186 -4.99 -3.11 7.95
N THR A 187 -6.11 -3.30 8.66
CA THR A 187 -6.96 -4.49 8.55
C THR A 187 -8.17 -4.27 7.64
N GLY A 188 -8.51 -3.02 7.33
CA GLY A 188 -9.72 -2.70 6.57
C GLY A 188 -9.82 -1.22 6.24
N ILE A 189 -10.52 -0.95 5.14
CA ILE A 189 -10.85 0.40 4.68
C ILE A 189 -12.33 0.40 4.31
N SER A 190 -13.09 1.33 4.88
CA SER A 190 -14.51 1.52 4.54
C SER A 190 -14.74 2.91 4.01
N TYR A 191 -15.43 3.01 2.88
CA TYR A 191 -15.96 4.27 2.38
C TYR A 191 -17.48 4.27 2.58
N LEU A 192 -17.98 5.19 3.42
CA LEU A 192 -19.39 5.22 3.78
C LEU A 192 -20.20 6.05 2.78
N ASN A 193 -21.44 5.63 2.50
CA ASN A 193 -22.37 6.41 1.67
C ASN A 193 -23.04 7.52 2.50
N ALA A 194 -23.30 7.25 3.77
CA ALA A 194 -23.87 8.16 4.74
C ALA A 194 -23.02 8.21 6.03
N ARG A 195 -22.97 9.37 6.68
CA ARG A 195 -22.17 9.55 7.91
C ARG A 195 -22.78 8.80 9.09
N GLU A 196 -24.09 8.66 9.08
CA GLU A 196 -24.91 8.05 10.12
C GLU A 196 -24.59 6.56 10.30
N GLU A 197 -24.10 5.90 9.23
CA GLU A 197 -23.64 4.50 9.22
C GLU A 197 -22.47 4.27 10.20
N LEU A 198 -21.72 5.31 10.54
CA LEU A 198 -20.59 5.22 11.46
C LEU A 198 -21.01 4.66 12.84
N SER A 199 -22.23 4.96 13.30
CA SER A 199 -22.73 4.45 14.58
C SER A 199 -22.95 2.93 14.59
N GLY A 200 -23.21 2.32 13.43
CA GLY A 200 -23.30 0.87 13.29
C GLY A 200 -21.93 0.17 13.25
N ILE A 201 -20.88 0.91 12.88
CA ILE A 201 -19.51 0.40 12.79
C ILE A 201 -18.80 0.54 14.14
N LEU A 202 -18.91 1.72 14.76
CA LEU A 202 -18.28 2.02 16.04
C LEU A 202 -19.11 1.46 17.19
N GLY A 203 -18.53 0.54 17.97
CA GLY A 203 -19.10 0.15 19.27
C GLY A 203 -18.92 1.24 20.33
N GLU A 204 -19.58 1.10 21.48
CA GLU A 204 -19.53 2.07 22.59
C GLU A 204 -18.10 2.32 23.13
N SER A 205 -17.19 1.35 22.97
CA SER A 205 -15.80 1.40 23.42
C SER A 205 -14.78 1.49 22.28
N ALA A 206 -15.20 1.93 21.09
CA ALA A 206 -14.30 2.06 19.94
C ALA A 206 -13.20 3.09 20.20
N HIS A 207 -11.95 2.72 19.91
CA HIS A 207 -10.85 3.67 19.90
C HIS A 207 -10.85 4.41 18.57
N VAL A 208 -10.97 5.73 18.61
CA VAL A 208 -11.15 6.56 17.40
C VAL A 208 -10.00 7.55 17.25
N PHE A 209 -9.56 7.72 16.02
CA PHE A 209 -8.67 8.81 15.60
C PHE A 209 -9.35 9.65 14.50
N PRO A 210 -9.35 10.98 14.59
CA PRO A 210 -8.90 11.78 15.74
C PRO A 210 -9.83 11.57 16.95
N SER A 211 -9.29 11.73 18.17
CA SER A 211 -10.03 11.46 19.41
C SER A 211 -11.22 12.40 19.65
N ASN A 212 -11.22 13.55 19.00
CA ASN A 212 -12.29 14.55 19.02
C ASN A 212 -13.21 14.48 17.79
N PHE A 213 -13.18 13.38 17.04
CA PHE A 213 -14.08 13.19 15.90
C PHE A 213 -15.55 13.35 16.32
N SER A 214 -16.32 14.09 15.51
CA SER A 214 -17.72 14.37 15.75
C SER A 214 -18.50 14.34 14.44
N LEU A 215 -19.67 13.69 14.48
CA LEU A 215 -20.62 13.72 13.38
C LEU A 215 -21.16 15.13 13.13
N GLN A 216 -21.16 15.99 14.15
CA GLN A 216 -21.75 17.34 14.14
C GLN A 216 -20.75 18.47 13.87
N HIS A 217 -19.44 18.30 14.14
CA HIS A 217 -18.42 19.36 13.94
C HIS A 217 -17.30 18.98 12.97
N THR A 218 -16.93 19.91 12.08
CA THR A 218 -15.83 19.71 11.12
C THR A 218 -14.53 19.60 11.89
N GLN A 219 -13.72 18.60 11.56
CA GLN A 219 -12.42 18.43 12.21
C GLN A 219 -11.39 19.39 11.64
N PRO A 220 -10.45 19.89 12.45
CA PRO A 220 -9.29 20.58 11.91
C PRO A 220 -8.51 19.65 10.98
N GLN A 221 -7.96 20.21 9.90
CA GLN A 221 -7.05 19.46 9.05
C GLN A 221 -5.77 19.15 9.84
N MET A 222 -5.28 17.93 9.71
CA MET A 222 -3.97 17.55 10.23
C MET A 222 -2.92 17.79 9.16
N GLY A 223 -1.79 18.39 9.54
CA GLY A 223 -0.71 18.73 8.62
C GLY A 223 0.66 18.51 9.23
N TYR A 224 1.64 19.20 8.64
CA TYR A 224 3.04 19.13 9.09
C TYR A 224 3.27 19.57 10.54
N PRO A 225 2.56 20.57 11.12
CA PRO A 225 2.76 20.92 12.52
C PRO A 225 2.56 19.73 13.47
N GLU A 226 1.54 18.90 13.22
CA GLU A 226 1.31 17.69 14.00
C GLU A 226 2.40 16.64 13.78
N ILE A 227 2.89 16.47 12.55
CA ILE A 227 4.01 15.57 12.21
C ILE A 227 5.30 15.98 12.93
N ILE A 228 5.63 17.27 12.88
CA ILE A 228 6.80 17.84 13.54
C ILE A 228 6.69 17.62 15.05
N ALA A 229 5.51 17.87 15.63
CA ALA A 229 5.28 17.66 17.06
C ALA A 229 5.44 16.19 17.49
N GLN A 230 5.12 15.22 16.63
CA GLN A 230 5.39 13.80 16.89
C GLN A 230 6.88 13.47 16.75
N THR A 231 7.52 13.95 15.69
CA THR A 231 8.95 13.74 15.44
C THR A 231 9.80 14.28 16.59
N GLN A 232 9.48 15.48 17.09
CA GLN A 232 10.16 16.11 18.23
C GLN A 232 9.99 15.34 19.54
N LYS A 233 8.99 14.46 19.65
CA LYS A 233 8.82 13.51 20.77
C LYS A 233 9.59 12.19 20.55
N GLY A 234 10.33 12.06 19.46
CA GLY A 234 11.03 10.84 19.08
C GLY A 234 10.11 9.77 18.50
N VAL A 235 8.89 10.13 18.08
CA VAL A 235 7.98 9.20 17.41
C VAL A 235 8.39 9.10 15.94
N ASP A 236 8.67 7.88 15.50
CA ASP A 236 8.86 7.57 14.09
C ASP A 236 7.53 7.76 13.34
N VAL A 237 7.56 8.47 12.21
CA VAL A 237 6.36 8.78 11.40
C VAL A 237 6.43 8.18 10.00
N ALA A 238 7.52 7.51 9.65
CA ALA A 238 7.73 6.96 8.32
C ALA A 238 7.18 5.52 8.23
N HIS A 239 5.85 5.43 8.14
CA HIS A 239 5.13 4.17 8.20
C HIS A 239 4.54 3.69 6.87
N LEU A 240 4.81 4.38 5.76
CA LEU A 240 4.37 3.94 4.45
C LEU A 240 5.28 2.83 3.90
N GLU A 241 4.66 1.70 3.57
CA GLU A 241 5.30 0.54 2.99
C GLU A 241 4.38 -0.06 1.93
N ALA A 242 4.90 -0.32 0.73
CA ALA A 242 4.07 -0.93 -0.29
C ALA A 242 3.64 -2.36 0.09
N PRO A 243 2.40 -2.78 -0.21
CA PRO A 243 1.96 -4.16 -0.10
C PRO A 243 2.86 -5.13 -0.88
N ALA A 244 2.96 -6.36 -0.40
CA ALA A 244 3.83 -7.39 -0.99
C ALA A 244 3.56 -7.64 -2.49
N THR A 245 2.30 -7.58 -2.92
CA THR A 245 1.93 -7.73 -4.33
C THR A 245 2.51 -6.60 -5.19
N ALA A 246 2.42 -5.35 -4.74
CA ALA A 246 2.99 -4.21 -5.46
C ALA A 246 4.51 -4.28 -5.55
N LYS A 247 5.17 -4.69 -4.45
CA LYS A 247 6.61 -4.98 -4.43
C LYS A 247 6.99 -6.01 -5.47
N ARG A 248 6.30 -7.16 -5.54
CA ARG A 248 6.55 -8.19 -6.56
C ARG A 248 6.37 -7.68 -7.99
N LEU A 249 5.35 -6.86 -8.25
CA LEU A 249 5.14 -6.28 -9.59
C LEU A 249 6.32 -5.40 -10.00
N VAL A 250 6.79 -4.54 -9.09
CA VAL A 250 7.96 -3.70 -9.32
C VAL A 250 9.23 -4.54 -9.45
N ASP A 251 9.46 -5.51 -8.57
CA ASP A 251 10.63 -6.38 -8.61
C ASP A 251 10.70 -7.16 -9.94
N ASN A 252 9.57 -7.66 -10.43
CA ASN A 252 9.48 -8.29 -11.74
C ASN A 252 9.81 -7.30 -12.87
N TYR A 253 9.27 -6.07 -12.83
CA TYR A 253 9.60 -5.04 -13.82
C TYR A 253 11.11 -4.74 -13.82
N ILE A 254 11.70 -4.54 -12.64
CA ILE A 254 13.13 -4.26 -12.48
C ILE A 254 13.98 -5.39 -13.08
N GLN A 255 13.66 -6.65 -12.75
CA GLN A 255 14.40 -7.81 -13.24
C GLN A 255 14.42 -7.91 -14.78
N HIS A 256 13.34 -7.50 -15.45
CA HIS A 256 13.21 -7.63 -16.90
C HIS A 256 13.67 -6.39 -17.68
N HIS A 257 13.70 -5.21 -17.04
CA HIS A 257 13.94 -3.94 -17.73
C HIS A 257 15.21 -3.22 -17.28
N CYS A 258 15.56 -3.31 -15.99
CA CYS A 258 16.61 -2.47 -15.39
C CYS A 258 17.98 -3.17 -15.31
N ALA A 259 18.03 -4.50 -15.49
CA ALA A 259 19.24 -5.30 -15.28
C ALA A 259 19.90 -5.00 -13.91
N ASP A 260 21.22 -4.82 -13.86
CA ASP A 260 21.98 -4.50 -12.64
C ASP A 260 22.11 -2.97 -12.38
N LYS A 261 21.37 -2.13 -13.12
CA LYS A 261 21.48 -0.67 -13.02
C LYS A 261 20.72 -0.12 -11.81
N GLN A 262 21.23 0.97 -11.26
CA GLN A 262 20.58 1.71 -10.19
C GLN A 262 19.43 2.55 -10.72
N ILE A 263 18.23 2.34 -10.18
CA ILE A 263 17.03 3.03 -10.66
C ILE A 263 16.99 4.46 -10.13
N ILE A 264 16.76 5.42 -11.03
CA ILE A 264 16.45 6.80 -10.69
C ILE A 264 15.02 7.09 -11.15
N THR A 265 14.14 7.51 -10.25
CA THR A 265 12.79 7.92 -10.65
C THR A 265 12.70 9.43 -10.71
N ILE A 266 11.98 9.97 -11.69
CA ILE A 266 11.65 11.40 -11.79
C ILE A 266 10.13 11.54 -11.78
N THR A 267 9.59 12.03 -10.67
CA THR A 267 8.16 12.30 -10.55
C THR A 267 7.86 13.70 -11.06
N MET A 268 7.22 13.75 -12.23
CA MET A 268 6.90 15.01 -12.88
C MET A 268 5.57 15.58 -12.40
N ARG A 269 5.51 16.92 -12.35
CA ARG A 269 4.24 17.65 -12.22
C ARG A 269 3.83 18.23 -13.56
N GLU A 270 2.61 17.92 -13.99
CA GLU A 270 2.08 18.30 -15.30
C GLU A 270 0.62 18.79 -15.17
N TYR A 271 0.43 19.84 -14.37
CA TYR A 271 -0.88 20.32 -13.95
C TYR A 271 -1.27 21.63 -14.64
N ASN A 272 -2.39 21.61 -15.36
CA ASN A 272 -2.83 22.73 -16.21
C ASN A 272 -3.27 23.98 -15.43
N MET A 273 -3.69 23.87 -14.17
CA MET A 273 -4.19 25.05 -13.43
C MET A 273 -3.09 25.90 -12.79
N HIS A 274 -1.88 25.34 -12.59
CA HIS A 274 -0.75 26.07 -12.00
C HIS A 274 0.54 25.66 -12.71
N GLU A 275 0.65 25.98 -13.99
CA GLU A 275 1.75 25.55 -14.86
C GLU A 275 3.12 26.07 -14.42
N GLN A 276 3.18 27.23 -13.76
CA GLN A 276 4.43 27.80 -13.22
C GLN A 276 5.09 26.93 -12.13
N ARG A 277 4.38 25.91 -11.65
CA ARG A 277 4.89 24.90 -10.72
C ARG A 277 5.24 23.59 -11.41
N ASN A 278 5.05 23.45 -12.72
CA ASN A 278 5.32 22.20 -13.43
C ASN A 278 6.82 21.92 -13.54
N SER A 279 7.14 20.64 -13.72
CA SER A 279 8.52 20.20 -13.86
C SER A 279 9.13 20.71 -15.17
N SER A 280 10.42 21.02 -15.14
CA SER A 280 11.15 21.53 -16.30
C SER A 280 11.56 20.39 -17.24
N ALA A 281 10.82 20.18 -18.34
CA ALA A 281 11.17 19.17 -19.33
C ALA A 281 12.54 19.42 -19.98
N ASP A 282 12.92 20.68 -20.19
CA ASP A 282 14.23 21.06 -20.75
C ASP A 282 15.37 20.70 -19.79
N GLY A 283 15.26 21.10 -18.52
CA GLY A 283 16.27 20.80 -17.49
C GLY A 283 16.48 19.29 -17.31
N TRP A 284 15.38 18.53 -17.22
CA TRP A 284 15.43 17.07 -17.13
C TRP A 284 16.02 16.43 -18.39
N SER A 285 15.63 16.86 -19.60
CA SER A 285 16.15 16.27 -20.84
C SER A 285 17.66 16.45 -21.00
N LYS A 286 18.20 17.62 -20.61
CA LYS A 286 19.64 17.89 -20.64
C LYS A 286 20.41 17.03 -19.64
N PHE A 287 19.92 16.94 -18.40
CA PHE A 287 20.54 16.10 -17.38
C PHE A 287 20.56 14.63 -17.79
N LEU A 288 19.43 14.11 -18.28
CA LEU A 288 19.30 12.71 -18.68
C LEU A 288 20.16 12.35 -19.90
N ALA A 289 20.44 13.31 -20.78
CA ALA A 289 21.35 13.11 -21.91
C ALA A 289 22.83 12.91 -21.48
N GLU A 290 23.20 13.34 -20.27
CA GLU A 290 24.55 13.20 -19.71
C GLU A 290 24.65 12.15 -18.60
N LEU A 291 23.52 11.58 -18.19
CA LEU A 291 23.48 10.55 -17.16
C LEU A 291 24.23 9.29 -17.63
N ASP A 292 25.09 8.73 -16.78
CA ASP A 292 25.74 7.45 -17.04
C ASP A 292 24.71 6.32 -17.06
N THR A 293 24.22 6.00 -18.26
CA THR A 293 23.21 4.95 -18.46
C THR A 293 23.77 3.53 -18.35
N ASP A 294 25.08 3.34 -18.22
CA ASP A 294 25.63 2.02 -17.88
C ASP A 294 25.47 1.74 -16.37
N LYS A 295 25.46 2.80 -15.56
CA LYS A 295 25.24 2.73 -14.11
C LYS A 295 23.77 2.92 -13.71
N TYR A 296 23.07 3.84 -14.36
CA TYR A 296 21.75 4.28 -13.95
C TYR A 296 20.65 3.94 -14.96
N TYR A 297 19.44 3.69 -14.44
CA TYR A 297 18.24 3.47 -15.24
C TYR A 297 17.18 4.52 -14.87
N PRO A 298 17.04 5.61 -15.67
CA PRO A 298 16.07 6.65 -15.38
C PRO A 298 14.65 6.22 -15.78
N ILE A 299 13.68 6.47 -14.89
CA ILE A 299 12.26 6.20 -15.09
C ILE A 299 11.47 7.46 -14.80
N ILE A 300 10.64 7.90 -15.75
CA ILE A 300 9.71 9.01 -15.56
C ILE A 300 8.37 8.49 -15.03
N ILE A 301 7.93 9.08 -13.91
CA ILE A 301 6.59 8.90 -13.36
C ILE A 301 5.81 10.19 -13.62
N ARG A 302 4.87 10.11 -14.57
CA ARG A 302 4.06 11.26 -14.98
C ARG A 302 2.95 11.58 -14.00
N ASP A 303 2.38 12.77 -14.13
CA ASP A 303 1.12 13.10 -13.47
C ASP A 303 0.04 12.08 -13.88
N THR A 304 -0.80 11.68 -12.93
CA THR A 304 -1.83 10.66 -13.13
C THR A 304 -2.74 10.96 -14.32
N TYR A 305 -3.15 12.23 -14.50
CA TYR A 305 -4.02 12.59 -15.62
C TYR A 305 -3.29 12.73 -16.96
N GLN A 306 -1.96 12.70 -16.95
CA GLN A 306 -1.11 12.75 -18.15
C GLN A 306 -0.50 11.38 -18.49
N ALA A 307 -0.75 10.35 -17.67
CA ALA A 307 -0.16 9.02 -17.84
C ALA A 307 -0.51 8.34 -19.17
N THR A 308 -1.59 8.77 -19.84
CA THR A 308 -2.10 8.19 -21.08
C THR A 308 -1.92 9.11 -22.31
N THR A 309 -1.31 10.28 -22.13
CA THR A 309 -1.01 11.22 -23.22
C THR A 309 0.46 11.08 -23.63
N PRO A 310 0.88 11.60 -24.80
CA PRO A 310 2.30 11.70 -25.12
C PRO A 310 3.05 12.59 -24.13
N ILE A 311 4.28 12.21 -23.79
CA ILE A 311 5.22 13.06 -23.05
C ILE A 311 5.86 14.09 -24.01
N ALA A 312 6.48 15.15 -23.47
CA ALA A 312 7.29 16.07 -24.26
C ALA A 312 8.32 15.31 -25.12
N GLU A 313 8.47 15.73 -26.38
CA GLU A 313 9.34 15.05 -27.36
C GLU A 313 10.78 14.88 -26.86
N SER A 314 11.31 15.87 -26.14
CA SER A 314 12.65 15.83 -25.53
C SER A 314 12.84 14.74 -24.48
N LEU A 315 11.76 14.16 -23.96
CA LEU A 315 11.78 13.08 -22.97
C LEU A 315 11.19 11.76 -23.53
N SER A 316 10.78 11.73 -24.80
CA SER A 316 10.09 10.58 -25.40
C SER A 316 10.93 9.31 -25.50
N HIS A 317 12.25 9.43 -25.41
CA HIS A 317 13.21 8.32 -25.44
C HIS A 317 13.53 7.76 -24.04
N ILE A 318 13.02 8.40 -22.98
CA ILE A 318 13.21 7.97 -21.60
C ILE A 318 12.07 7.02 -21.22
N GLU A 319 12.40 5.97 -20.50
CA GLU A 319 11.43 4.99 -20.02
C GLU A 319 10.39 5.67 -19.12
N GLN A 320 9.12 5.41 -19.39
CA GLN A 320 7.99 5.84 -18.57
C GLN A 320 7.41 4.64 -17.86
N PHE A 321 6.89 4.83 -16.64
CA PHE A 321 6.19 3.76 -15.93
C PHE A 321 4.74 4.15 -15.58
N PRO A 322 3.80 4.09 -16.54
CA PRO A 322 2.41 4.53 -16.33
C PRO A 322 1.69 3.80 -15.19
N LEU A 323 2.08 2.56 -14.88
CA LEU A 323 1.51 1.83 -13.74
C LEU A 323 1.79 2.56 -12.43
N ALA A 324 3.00 3.09 -12.23
CA ALA A 324 3.31 3.93 -11.06
C ALA A 324 2.59 5.30 -11.11
N SER A 325 2.20 5.78 -12.30
CA SER A 325 1.36 6.98 -12.41
C SER A 325 -0.08 6.74 -11.93
N MET A 326 -0.62 5.54 -12.14
CA MET A 326 -2.03 5.20 -11.92
C MET A 326 -2.30 4.41 -10.62
N ASP A 327 -1.34 3.62 -10.15
CA ASP A 327 -1.44 2.82 -8.92
C ASP A 327 -0.45 3.34 -7.87
N LEU A 328 -0.99 3.88 -6.78
CA LEU A 328 -0.20 4.46 -5.70
C LEU A 328 0.64 3.40 -4.98
N THR A 329 0.14 2.17 -4.80
CA THR A 329 0.91 1.11 -4.14
C THR A 329 2.12 0.69 -4.96
N VAL A 330 1.98 0.62 -6.28
CA VAL A 330 3.10 0.37 -7.22
C VAL A 330 4.08 1.55 -7.20
N ARG A 331 3.57 2.80 -7.15
CA ARG A 331 4.42 3.98 -7.01
C ARG A 331 5.29 3.93 -5.75
N VAL A 332 4.69 3.61 -4.61
CA VAL A 332 5.43 3.46 -3.34
C VAL A 332 6.45 2.33 -3.44
N ALA A 333 6.10 1.19 -4.03
CA ALA A 333 7.03 0.08 -4.22
C ALA A 333 8.24 0.49 -5.09
N LEU A 334 8.00 1.25 -6.16
CA LEU A 334 9.07 1.76 -7.03
C LEU A 334 9.96 2.74 -6.28
N TYR A 335 9.37 3.65 -5.49
CA TYR A 335 10.15 4.57 -4.66
C TYR A 335 11.04 3.85 -3.64
N GLN A 336 10.56 2.73 -3.07
CA GLN A 336 11.33 1.89 -2.16
C GLN A 336 12.50 1.15 -2.83
N ARG A 337 12.45 0.95 -4.15
CA ARG A 337 13.50 0.26 -4.92
C ARG A 337 14.47 1.22 -5.60
N ALA A 338 14.08 2.46 -5.78
CA ALA A 338 14.92 3.46 -6.42
C ALA A 338 16.17 3.75 -5.58
N PHE A 339 17.31 3.86 -6.26
CA PHE A 339 18.53 4.43 -5.69
C PHE A 339 18.30 5.90 -5.31
N LEU A 340 17.54 6.62 -6.13
CA LEU A 340 17.19 8.02 -5.91
C LEU A 340 15.85 8.38 -6.54
N ASN A 341 15.03 9.10 -5.78
CA ASN A 341 13.75 9.65 -6.22
C ASN A 341 13.82 11.18 -6.36
N PHE A 342 13.64 11.69 -7.57
CA PHE A 342 13.55 13.11 -7.85
C PHE A 342 12.11 13.59 -7.94
N SER A 343 11.86 14.82 -7.46
CA SER A 343 10.62 15.54 -7.73
C SER A 343 10.76 17.03 -7.39
N ILE A 344 9.77 17.81 -7.79
CA ILE A 344 9.37 19.06 -7.12
C ILE A 344 8.27 18.81 -6.10
N PRO A 345 7.87 19.81 -5.28
CA PRO A 345 6.70 19.74 -4.42
C PRO A 345 5.42 19.38 -5.19
N THR A 346 5.08 18.11 -5.12
CA THR A 346 3.84 17.49 -5.61
C THR A 346 3.20 16.69 -4.48
N GLY A 347 1.92 16.35 -4.63
CA GLY A 347 1.25 15.45 -3.70
C GLY A 347 2.04 14.14 -3.48
N PRO A 348 2.41 13.41 -4.54
CA PRO A 348 3.18 12.18 -4.41
C PRO A 348 4.56 12.34 -3.77
N ALA A 349 5.26 13.45 -4.03
CA ALA A 349 6.60 13.70 -3.46
C ALA A 349 6.59 13.87 -1.95
N TYR A 350 5.46 14.30 -1.37
CA TYR A 350 5.34 14.38 0.09
C TYR A 350 5.44 13.02 0.77
N MET A 351 5.09 11.94 0.07
CA MET A 351 5.20 10.59 0.62
C MET A 351 6.65 10.16 0.83
N PHE A 352 7.63 10.78 0.16
CA PHE A 352 9.05 10.39 0.28
C PHE A 352 9.50 10.36 1.74
N TYR A 353 9.16 11.37 2.53
CA TYR A 353 9.54 11.48 3.93
C TYR A 353 8.95 10.39 4.83
N PHE A 354 7.94 9.69 4.34
CA PHE A 354 7.19 8.71 5.12
C PHE A 354 7.37 7.26 4.63
N ILE A 355 8.16 7.05 3.56
CA ILE A 355 8.46 5.73 3.00
C ILE A 355 9.85 5.27 3.44
N LYS A 356 10.00 3.97 3.75
CA LYS A 356 11.29 3.37 4.12
C LYS A 356 11.67 2.15 3.25
N PRO A 357 12.89 2.10 2.70
CA PRO A 357 13.77 3.24 2.42
C PRO A 357 13.16 4.14 1.32
N CYS A 358 13.55 5.41 1.25
CA CYS A 358 13.18 6.29 0.12
C CYS A 358 14.18 7.43 -0.02
N PRO A 359 15.39 7.17 -0.58
CA PRO A 359 16.34 8.21 -0.89
C PRO A 359 15.73 9.18 -1.92
N SER A 360 15.79 10.48 -1.67
CA SER A 360 15.07 11.45 -2.51
C SER A 360 15.72 12.82 -2.54
N ILE A 361 15.52 13.55 -3.64
CA ILE A 361 15.79 14.98 -3.75
C ILE A 361 14.52 15.69 -4.20
N VAL A 362 14.07 16.64 -3.40
CA VAL A 362 12.93 17.51 -3.72
C VAL A 362 13.41 18.93 -4.01
N PHE A 363 13.27 19.38 -5.25
CA PHE A 363 13.63 20.75 -5.67
C PHE A 363 12.56 21.74 -5.23
N ARG A 364 12.91 22.70 -4.38
CA ARG A 364 11.96 23.64 -3.80
C ARG A 364 12.36 25.07 -4.10
N THR A 365 11.40 25.87 -4.53
CA THR A 365 11.53 27.32 -4.69
C THR A 365 10.44 28.03 -3.91
N PHE A 366 10.68 29.32 -3.63
CA PHE A 366 9.62 30.22 -3.19
C PHE A 366 9.11 31.03 -4.36
N ASN A 367 7.79 31.22 -4.37
CA ASN A 367 7.14 32.18 -5.24
C ASN A 367 6.10 32.92 -4.41
N GLU A 368 6.42 34.16 -4.01
CA GLU A 368 5.54 35.02 -3.20
C GLU A 368 4.24 35.40 -3.91
N GLU A 369 4.21 35.34 -5.25
CA GLU A 369 3.01 35.61 -6.04
C GLU A 369 2.04 34.42 -6.04
N HIS A 370 2.49 33.24 -5.59
CA HIS A 370 1.68 32.03 -5.58
C HIS A 370 1.41 31.55 -4.15
N PHE A 371 0.12 31.58 -3.77
CA PHE A 371 -0.34 31.34 -2.40
C PHE A 371 0.15 30.03 -1.75
N SER A 372 0.41 28.98 -2.54
CA SER A 372 0.85 27.68 -2.03
C SER A 372 2.37 27.51 -1.92
N THR A 373 3.14 28.47 -2.43
CA THR A 373 4.62 28.40 -2.53
C THR A 373 5.29 29.66 -2.02
N SER A 374 4.54 30.60 -1.43
CA SER A 374 5.10 31.71 -0.67
C SER A 374 5.91 31.18 0.51
N LYS A 375 6.93 31.92 0.94
CA LYS A 375 7.79 31.52 2.06
C LYS A 375 6.97 31.21 3.31
N VAL A 376 5.99 32.05 3.65
CA VAL A 376 5.12 31.86 4.83
C VAL A 376 4.36 30.54 4.77
N THR A 377 3.77 30.19 3.62
CA THR A 377 3.01 28.93 3.48
C THR A 377 3.94 27.72 3.58
N VAL A 378 5.12 27.82 3.01
CA VAL A 378 6.11 26.73 2.98
C VAL A 378 6.73 26.48 4.35
N GLU A 379 7.09 27.55 5.08
CA GLU A 379 7.63 27.46 6.43
C GLU A 379 6.60 26.94 7.44
N LYS A 380 5.31 27.27 7.28
CA LYS A 380 4.22 26.63 8.03
C LYS A 380 4.13 25.12 7.81
N GLY A 381 4.61 24.65 6.67
CA GLY A 381 4.75 23.22 6.34
C GLY A 381 6.02 22.57 6.90
N GLY A 382 6.83 23.28 7.71
CA GLY A 382 8.07 22.75 8.27
C GLY A 382 9.26 22.73 7.29
N PHE A 383 9.17 23.46 6.17
CA PHE A 383 10.26 23.60 5.22
C PHE A 383 10.87 24.99 5.34
N PHE A 384 12.02 25.09 5.99
CA PHE A 384 12.74 26.34 6.17
C PHE A 384 13.86 26.50 5.14
N PHE A 385 14.02 27.71 4.61
CA PHE A 385 15.00 27.99 3.55
C PHE A 385 16.40 27.49 3.91
N GLU A 386 17.08 26.85 2.95
CA GLU A 386 18.41 26.23 3.09
C GLU A 386 18.52 25.16 4.19
N GLN A 387 17.40 24.76 4.80
CA GLN A 387 17.36 23.71 5.79
C GLN A 387 16.70 22.45 5.23
N GLN A 388 16.99 21.36 5.91
CA GLN A 388 16.37 20.07 5.68
C GLN A 388 15.20 19.90 6.65
N PRO A 389 14.08 19.28 6.24
CA PRO A 389 12.91 19.17 7.11
C PRO A 389 13.22 18.28 8.31
N GLU A 390 12.87 18.72 9.52
CA GLU A 390 13.15 17.99 10.77
C GLU A 390 12.47 16.61 10.83
N PHE A 391 11.36 16.44 10.11
CA PHE A 391 10.58 15.20 10.04
C PHE A 391 11.08 14.21 8.97
N ARG A 392 12.18 14.50 8.27
CA ARG A 392 12.78 13.53 7.35
C ARG A 392 13.21 12.30 8.13
N HIS A 393 13.03 11.13 7.53
CA HIS A 393 13.40 9.89 8.16
C HIS A 393 14.90 9.58 8.05
N HIS A 394 15.54 9.99 6.95
CA HIS A 394 16.93 9.65 6.65
C HIS A 394 17.71 10.81 5.99
N ASP A 395 19.03 10.81 6.10
CA ASP A 395 19.90 11.85 5.52
C ASP A 395 19.95 11.83 3.99
N ASN A 396 19.56 10.72 3.38
CA ASN A 396 19.34 10.63 1.94
C ASN A 396 17.98 11.22 1.49
N GLN A 397 17.18 11.79 2.38
CA GLN A 397 16.00 12.58 2.01
C GLN A 397 16.35 14.07 2.06
N ARG A 398 16.55 14.66 0.88
CA ARG A 398 17.10 16.00 0.73
C ARG A 398 16.11 16.94 0.06
N VAL A 399 16.05 18.16 0.57
CA VAL A 399 15.49 19.31 -0.14
C VAL A 399 16.66 20.06 -0.79
N PHE A 400 16.53 20.33 -2.08
CA PHE A 400 17.41 21.25 -2.79
C PHE A 400 16.67 22.57 -3.02
N TRP A 401 17.23 23.68 -2.55
CA TRP A 401 16.60 24.99 -2.66
C TRP A 401 17.01 25.67 -3.97
N GLY A 402 16.19 25.50 -5.02
CA GLY A 402 16.45 26.01 -6.35
C GLY A 402 15.47 25.48 -7.40
N GLU A 403 15.46 26.11 -8.57
CA GLU A 403 14.66 25.67 -9.72
C GLU A 403 15.22 24.38 -10.34
N GLU A 404 14.36 23.61 -10.99
CA GLU A 404 14.74 22.42 -11.79
C GLU A 404 15.39 22.79 -13.13
N ASN A 405 16.45 23.59 -13.11
CA ASN A 405 17.30 23.77 -14.30
C ASN A 405 18.43 22.74 -14.33
N TYR A 406 19.06 22.57 -15.50
CA TYR A 406 20.10 21.56 -15.73
C TYR A 406 21.26 21.68 -14.73
N GLU A 407 21.72 22.90 -14.46
CA GLU A 407 22.84 23.17 -13.56
C GLU A 407 22.52 22.73 -12.12
N ASN A 408 21.32 23.07 -11.63
CA ASN A 408 20.87 22.71 -10.29
C ASN A 408 20.61 21.20 -10.15
N ILE A 409 20.00 20.57 -11.16
CA ILE A 409 19.74 19.12 -11.15
C ILE A 409 21.08 18.37 -11.07
N THR A 410 22.03 18.74 -11.93
CA THR A 410 23.37 18.12 -11.97
C THR A 410 24.12 18.34 -10.65
N ALA A 411 24.10 19.55 -10.11
CA ALA A 411 24.74 19.85 -8.82
C ALA A 411 24.12 19.04 -7.67
N ALA A 412 22.79 18.95 -7.61
CA ALA A 412 22.08 18.19 -6.59
C ALA A 412 22.39 16.69 -6.68
N PHE A 413 22.37 16.13 -7.89
CA PHE A 413 22.69 14.73 -8.15
C PHE A 413 24.13 14.39 -7.73
N ASN A 414 25.12 15.17 -8.18
CA ASN A 414 26.53 14.93 -7.87
C ASN A 414 26.81 15.03 -6.36
N ALA A 415 26.21 16.00 -5.67
CA ALA A 415 26.33 16.13 -4.22
C ALA A 415 25.67 14.94 -3.50
N PHE A 416 24.56 14.44 -4.02
CA PHE A 416 23.88 13.28 -3.46
C PHE A 416 24.67 11.99 -3.64
N GLU A 417 25.14 11.72 -4.85
CA GLU A 417 25.93 10.52 -5.16
C GLU A 417 27.21 10.46 -4.33
N LYS A 418 27.91 11.60 -4.19
CA LYS A 418 29.13 11.71 -3.39
C LYS A 418 28.89 11.43 -1.91
N ASP A 419 27.79 11.96 -1.37
CA ASP A 419 27.50 11.92 0.07
C ASP A 419 26.45 10.85 0.39
N PHE A 420 26.24 9.85 -0.48
CA PHE A 420 25.22 8.82 -0.29
C PHE A 420 25.58 7.96 0.91
N VAL A 421 24.67 7.85 1.87
CA VAL A 421 24.85 7.01 3.06
C VAL A 421 24.22 5.64 2.78
N HIS A 422 25.03 4.58 2.88
CA HIS A 422 24.51 3.21 2.83
C HIS A 422 23.96 2.84 4.21
N ASP A 423 22.64 2.64 4.28
CA ASP A 423 21.94 2.12 5.47
C ASP A 423 21.91 0.60 5.51
#